data_AF-A0A496WP05-F1
#
_entry.id   AF-A0A496WP05-F1
#
_cell.length_a   1.000
_cell.length_b   1.000
_cell.length_c   1.000
_cell.angle_alpha   90.00
_cell.angle_beta   90.00
_cell.angle_gamma   90.00
#
_symmetry.space_group_name_H-M   'P 1'
#
loop_
_entity.id
_entity.type
_entity.pdbx_description
1 polymer ?
#
loop_
_entity_poly.entity_id
_entity_poly.type
_entity_poly.pdbx_seq_one_letter_code
_entity_poly.pdbx_strand_id
1 'polypeptide(L)'
;MNLPAVELKIPPTVSGKSIDKPSFTERLKQSLLNPTAGILLRVMAAQFTLRPALRKYLKGVDGWINFSVGLKTRSGTVTQSISFQDGRIKVSGEIPPNADIVLDFKDDEAFVDMFTLPPNEALNLVLKNRVTLDGNPNYLQLFNFLVSLLLKDKHAKILANEQQKDLIARRIEFGEGDESLSDELQSRPQYRMKCTSVDAGVKGLEDPYLAEYSLQDFPRLEQFLEDHLTSKAEICAERAKLLTAWFREHGFETDKVEGELAPEVRIGRAFKYMMSNKAAIIRSNDLLAGTTTSNEVVGATVYPDSNGGSIWGELFSIDKRNLIPFDITPETIETLHSDVLPFWAKRNFVEWVRDKYNYPESQVINERWVAYFVWKTVGISHTVPDFKRVLDVGTDGIMADVDARMVDVDLDDVGRGALAGMKLCLQGINTYGENLAAEAVKQGQNEADPKRKLELEKLGQICGDVPHGPAKTLDEAFNSIWIAWLALHNENADTGLSLGRLDQLLQPYFESDLKQLSTRAERSAYIKHAIELAGCFFMRCTDHFPMTPDIANFLFGGSASNQALTIGGVTPEGEDAVNDMTYIFLKVTEML
;
A
#
# COMPACT_ATOMS: atom_id res chain seq x y z
N MET A 1 -24.92 -41.14 -1.96
CA MET A 1 -24.63 -40.90 -3.38
C MET A 1 -23.14 -40.73 -3.50
N ASN A 2 -22.46 -41.73 -4.08
CA ASN A 2 -21.01 -41.70 -4.34
C ASN A 2 -20.77 -40.91 -5.62
N LEU A 3 -20.10 -39.76 -5.51
CA LEU A 3 -19.56 -39.04 -6.67
C LEU A 3 -18.32 -39.79 -7.18
N PRO A 4 -18.16 -39.98 -8.51
CA PRO A 4 -17.00 -40.67 -9.06
C PRO A 4 -15.75 -39.78 -8.95
N ALA A 5 -14.62 -40.41 -8.61
CA ALA A 5 -13.31 -39.77 -8.63
C ALA A 5 -12.98 -39.34 -10.07
N VAL A 6 -12.70 -38.05 -10.26
CA VAL A 6 -12.14 -37.53 -11.51
C VAL A 6 -10.64 -37.86 -11.50
N GLU A 7 -10.25 -38.89 -12.25
CA GLU A 7 -8.85 -39.17 -12.57
C GLU A 7 -8.29 -37.99 -13.40
N LEU A 8 -7.47 -37.16 -12.76
CA LEU A 8 -6.59 -36.22 -13.44
C LEU A 8 -5.58 -37.02 -14.27
N LYS A 9 -5.83 -37.12 -15.58
CA LYS A 9 -4.83 -37.63 -16.54
C LYS A 9 -3.65 -36.65 -16.59
N ILE A 10 -2.63 -36.97 -15.82
CA ILE A 10 -1.30 -36.38 -15.96
C ILE A 10 -0.79 -36.78 -17.36
N PRO A 11 -0.42 -35.82 -18.23
CA PRO A 11 0.16 -36.16 -19.53
C PRO A 11 1.46 -36.96 -19.32
N PRO A 12 1.80 -37.90 -20.22
CA PRO A 12 2.96 -38.74 -20.04
C PRO A 12 4.21 -37.88 -19.87
N THR A 13 4.94 -38.15 -18.78
CA THR A 13 6.30 -37.67 -18.57
C THR A 13 7.10 -37.87 -19.84
N VAL A 14 7.50 -36.78 -20.48
CA VAL A 14 8.50 -36.81 -21.53
C VAL A 14 9.74 -37.44 -20.90
N SER A 15 10.09 -38.63 -21.40
CA SER A 15 11.25 -39.38 -21.00
C SER A 15 12.49 -38.49 -21.05
N GLY A 16 13.34 -38.63 -20.04
CA GLY A 16 14.61 -37.92 -19.95
C GLY A 16 15.38 -38.06 -21.26
N LYS A 17 15.50 -36.96 -22.00
CA LYS A 17 16.58 -36.83 -22.98
C LYS A 17 17.89 -36.84 -22.20
N SER A 18 18.82 -37.65 -22.67
CA SER A 18 20.23 -37.58 -22.31
C SER A 18 20.68 -36.12 -22.27
N ILE A 19 21.55 -35.82 -21.31
CA ILE A 19 22.37 -34.61 -21.31
C ILE A 19 23.26 -34.72 -22.56
N ASP A 20 22.72 -34.31 -23.71
CA ASP A 20 23.48 -34.22 -24.95
C ASP A 20 24.51 -33.11 -24.76
N LYS A 21 25.78 -33.44 -25.05
CA LYS A 21 26.86 -32.45 -25.02
C LYS A 21 26.47 -31.30 -25.95
N PRO A 22 26.60 -30.02 -25.53
CA PRO A 22 26.20 -28.88 -26.33
C PRO A 22 26.87 -28.94 -27.71
N SER A 23 26.11 -28.58 -28.73
CA SER A 23 26.59 -28.52 -30.11
C SER A 23 27.79 -27.56 -30.23
N PHE A 24 28.61 -27.70 -31.28
CA PHE A 24 29.76 -26.80 -31.50
C PHE A 24 29.34 -25.33 -31.56
N THR A 25 28.16 -25.05 -32.13
CA THR A 25 27.55 -23.72 -32.21
C THR A 25 27.10 -23.19 -30.85
N GLU A 26 26.58 -24.04 -29.97
CA GLU A 26 26.25 -23.68 -28.57
C GLU A 26 27.51 -23.43 -27.75
N ARG A 27 28.58 -24.22 -27.92
CA ARG A 27 29.86 -23.97 -27.25
C ARG A 27 30.51 -22.66 -27.70
N LEU A 28 30.41 -22.32 -28.98
CA LEU A 28 30.84 -21.02 -29.50
C LEU A 28 30.03 -19.86 -28.91
N LYS A 29 28.69 -19.99 -28.85
CA LYS A 29 27.83 -19.01 -28.19
C LYS A 29 28.19 -18.86 -26.70
N GLN A 30 28.34 -19.96 -25.97
CA GLN A 30 28.76 -19.98 -24.57
C GLN A 30 30.12 -19.29 -24.35
N SER A 31 31.11 -19.53 -25.24
CA SER A 31 32.43 -18.89 -25.15
C SER A 31 32.40 -17.37 -25.32
N LEU A 32 31.37 -16.83 -25.99
CA LEU A 32 31.21 -15.39 -26.23
C LEU A 32 30.29 -14.71 -25.22
N LEU A 33 29.49 -15.45 -24.45
CA LEU A 33 28.55 -14.87 -23.48
C LEU A 33 29.25 -14.02 -22.42
N ASN A 34 30.32 -14.53 -21.82
CA ASN A 34 31.02 -13.81 -20.76
C ASN A 34 31.72 -12.53 -21.24
N PRO A 35 32.49 -12.54 -22.35
CA PRO A 35 32.98 -11.31 -22.96
C PRO A 35 31.87 -10.32 -23.33
N THR A 36 30.73 -10.82 -23.85
CA THR A 36 29.59 -9.97 -24.24
C THR A 36 28.97 -9.29 -23.02
N ALA A 37 28.74 -10.03 -21.93
CA ALA A 37 28.27 -9.49 -20.66
C ALA A 37 29.20 -8.39 -20.13
N GLY A 38 30.51 -8.65 -20.13
CA GLY A 38 31.51 -7.66 -19.72
C GLY A 38 31.52 -6.41 -20.62
N ILE A 39 31.33 -6.56 -21.93
CA ILE A 39 31.21 -5.42 -22.87
C ILE A 39 29.96 -4.59 -22.57
N LEU A 40 28.80 -5.22 -22.36
CA LEU A 40 27.55 -4.50 -22.04
C LEU A 40 27.68 -3.69 -20.75
N LEU A 41 28.26 -4.28 -19.70
CA LEU A 41 28.54 -3.56 -18.44
C LEU A 41 29.52 -2.40 -18.64
N ARG A 42 30.55 -2.55 -19.50
CA ARG A 42 31.48 -1.47 -19.83
C ARG A 42 30.81 -0.35 -20.63
N VAL A 43 29.90 -0.69 -21.53
CA VAL A 43 29.08 0.30 -22.25
C VAL A 43 28.23 1.07 -21.24
N MET A 44 27.53 0.39 -20.33
CA MET A 44 26.78 1.04 -19.25
C MET A 44 27.69 1.97 -18.42
N ALA A 45 28.86 1.48 -17.98
CA ALA A 45 29.83 2.28 -17.25
C ALA A 45 30.26 3.54 -18.02
N ALA A 46 30.52 3.42 -19.33
CA ALA A 46 30.85 4.55 -20.19
C ALA A 46 29.69 5.55 -20.31
N GLN A 47 28.45 5.08 -20.46
CA GLN A 47 27.27 5.95 -20.54
C GLN A 47 27.11 6.82 -19.29
N PHE A 48 27.19 6.22 -18.10
CA PHE A 48 27.07 6.93 -16.82
C PHE A 48 28.32 7.74 -16.45
N THR A 49 29.47 7.43 -17.02
CA THR A 49 30.70 8.24 -16.83
C THR A 49 30.69 9.48 -17.73
N LEU A 50 30.31 9.32 -19.00
CA LEU A 50 30.47 10.34 -20.04
C LEU A 50 29.26 11.25 -20.21
N ARG A 51 28.05 10.83 -19.80
CA ARG A 51 26.82 11.62 -19.97
C ARG A 51 26.38 12.24 -18.65
N PRO A 52 26.51 13.57 -18.46
CA PRO A 52 26.10 14.25 -17.22
C PRO A 52 24.63 13.99 -16.83
N ALA A 53 23.74 13.93 -17.84
CA ALA A 53 22.32 13.67 -17.64
C ALA A 53 22.00 12.29 -17.03
N LEU A 54 22.89 11.30 -17.22
CA LEU A 54 22.80 9.99 -16.58
C LEU A 54 23.60 9.95 -15.27
N ARG A 55 24.79 10.56 -15.27
CA ARG A 55 25.70 10.60 -14.12
C ARG A 55 25.06 11.17 -12.86
N LYS A 56 24.12 12.11 -13.00
CA LYS A 56 23.40 12.69 -11.86
C LYS A 56 22.68 11.64 -11.00
N TYR A 57 22.16 10.56 -11.62
CA TYR A 57 21.45 9.47 -10.93
C TYR A 57 22.38 8.50 -10.18
N LEU A 58 23.69 8.77 -10.15
CA LEU A 58 24.63 8.07 -9.28
C LEU A 58 24.86 8.79 -7.95
N LYS A 59 24.22 9.94 -7.76
CA LYS A 59 24.42 10.80 -6.61
C LYS A 59 23.07 11.13 -5.97
N GLY A 60 22.92 10.77 -4.70
CA GLY A 60 21.80 11.21 -3.86
C GLY A 60 22.15 12.44 -3.03
N VAL A 61 21.23 12.82 -2.14
CA VAL A 61 21.39 13.92 -1.18
C VAL A 61 22.61 13.70 -0.28
N ASP A 62 22.87 12.45 0.12
CA ASP A 62 23.97 12.09 1.02
C ASP A 62 25.31 11.83 0.29
N GLY A 63 25.38 12.08 -1.03
CA GLY A 63 26.60 11.91 -1.83
C GLY A 63 26.51 10.80 -2.86
N TRP A 64 27.64 10.19 -3.20
CA TRP A 64 27.68 9.10 -4.19
C TRP A 64 27.00 7.85 -3.65
N ILE A 65 26.13 7.26 -4.47
CA ILE A 65 25.49 5.98 -4.15
C ILE A 65 26.46 4.86 -4.52
N ASN A 66 27.13 4.32 -3.50
CA ASN A 66 28.14 3.28 -3.66
C ASN A 66 27.50 1.90 -3.52
N PHE A 67 27.71 1.03 -4.50
CA PHE A 67 27.21 -0.35 -4.49
C PHE A 67 27.89 -1.21 -5.56
N SER A 68 27.65 -2.52 -5.50
CA SER A 68 28.22 -3.49 -6.43
C SER A 68 27.24 -4.61 -6.77
N VAL A 69 27.30 -5.07 -8.02
CA VAL A 69 26.43 -6.13 -8.56
C VAL A 69 27.29 -7.21 -9.19
N GLY A 70 27.09 -8.46 -8.78
CA GLY A 70 27.67 -9.65 -9.39
C GLY A 70 26.67 -10.38 -10.27
N LEU A 71 27.11 -10.90 -11.41
CA LEU A 71 26.34 -11.74 -12.32
C LEU A 71 27.11 -13.04 -12.56
N LYS A 72 26.51 -14.19 -12.24
CA LYS A 72 27.14 -15.50 -12.47
C LYS A 72 26.15 -16.55 -12.98
N THR A 73 26.60 -17.47 -13.81
CA THR A 73 25.83 -18.67 -14.18
C THR A 73 26.37 -19.89 -13.43
N ARG A 74 25.51 -20.82 -13.02
CA ARG A 74 25.93 -22.06 -12.33
C ARG A 74 26.76 -23.00 -13.21
N SER A 75 26.67 -22.84 -14.52
CA SER A 75 27.56 -23.47 -15.51
C SER A 75 29.02 -22.97 -15.38
N GLY A 76 29.25 -21.82 -14.74
CA GLY A 76 30.55 -21.15 -14.68
C GLY A 76 30.90 -20.40 -15.96
N THR A 77 30.02 -20.37 -16.97
CA THR A 77 30.27 -19.70 -18.25
C THR A 77 30.41 -18.19 -18.05
N VAL A 78 29.51 -17.57 -17.29
CA VAL A 78 29.48 -16.12 -17.04
C VAL A 78 29.91 -15.85 -15.61
N THR A 79 30.85 -14.92 -15.44
CA THR A 79 31.20 -14.31 -14.16
C THR A 79 31.66 -12.89 -14.45
N GLN A 80 30.83 -11.92 -14.07
CA GLN A 80 31.12 -10.51 -14.21
C GLN A 80 30.63 -9.75 -12.98
N SER A 81 31.21 -8.59 -12.72
CA SER A 81 30.69 -7.64 -11.76
C SER A 81 30.83 -6.21 -12.26
N ILE A 82 29.97 -5.35 -11.72
CA ILE A 82 30.05 -3.90 -11.88
C ILE A 82 29.98 -3.26 -10.50
N SER A 83 30.86 -2.29 -10.24
CA SER A 83 30.97 -1.58 -8.96
C SER A 83 30.94 -0.08 -9.19
N PHE A 84 30.21 0.62 -8.34
CA PHE A 84 30.04 2.07 -8.32
C PHE A 84 30.65 2.58 -7.02
N GLN A 85 31.72 3.37 -7.12
CA GLN A 85 32.46 3.88 -5.99
C GLN A 85 32.89 5.32 -6.23
N ASP A 86 32.38 6.25 -5.43
CA ASP A 86 32.72 7.68 -5.47
C ASP A 86 32.57 8.29 -6.88
N GLY A 87 31.50 7.90 -7.56
CA GLY A 87 31.18 8.29 -8.92
C GLY A 87 32.05 7.65 -10.01
N ARG A 88 32.91 6.69 -9.66
CA ARG A 88 33.67 5.85 -10.60
C ARG A 88 32.98 4.52 -10.76
N ILE A 89 33.03 3.98 -11.98
CA ILE A 89 32.38 2.71 -12.31
C ILE A 89 33.45 1.74 -12.82
N LYS A 90 33.56 0.57 -12.21
CA LYS A 90 34.54 -0.46 -12.58
C LYS A 90 33.82 -1.78 -12.89
N VAL A 91 34.17 -2.37 -14.02
CA VAL A 91 33.71 -3.70 -14.44
C VAL A 91 34.85 -4.70 -14.26
N SER A 92 34.56 -5.86 -13.66
CA SER A 92 35.52 -6.92 -13.41
C SER A 92 35.00 -8.27 -13.88
N GLY A 93 35.90 -9.17 -14.26
CA GLY A 93 35.58 -10.58 -14.52
C GLY A 93 35.51 -11.45 -13.25
N GLU A 94 35.65 -10.83 -12.08
CA GLU A 94 35.55 -11.46 -10.77
C GLU A 94 34.48 -10.74 -9.95
N ILE A 95 33.74 -11.48 -9.11
CA ILE A 95 32.74 -10.93 -8.20
C ILE A 95 33.43 -10.67 -6.85
N PRO A 96 33.42 -9.43 -6.32
CA PRO A 96 33.96 -9.13 -5.01
C PRO A 96 33.30 -9.99 -3.91
N PRO A 97 34.05 -10.47 -2.90
CA PRO A 97 33.47 -11.23 -1.80
C PRO A 97 32.36 -10.50 -1.03
N ASN A 98 32.40 -9.17 -1.03
CA ASN A 98 31.46 -8.27 -0.38
C ASN A 98 30.54 -7.56 -1.39
N ALA A 99 30.23 -8.21 -2.52
CA ALA A 99 29.28 -7.65 -3.47
C ALA A 99 27.92 -7.41 -2.78
N ASP A 100 27.33 -6.23 -2.96
CA ASP A 100 26.07 -5.89 -2.28
C ASP A 100 24.89 -6.75 -2.76
N ILE A 101 24.95 -7.23 -4.01
CA ILE A 101 24.01 -8.21 -4.56
C ILE A 101 24.66 -9.06 -5.64
N VAL A 102 24.33 -10.35 -5.69
CA VAL A 102 24.74 -11.31 -6.71
C VAL A 102 23.51 -11.99 -7.30
N LEU A 103 23.40 -11.97 -8.63
CA LEU A 103 22.41 -12.72 -9.38
C LEU A 103 23.07 -14.02 -9.84
N ASP A 104 22.55 -15.13 -9.32
CA ASP A 104 22.95 -16.49 -9.68
C ASP A 104 21.92 -17.11 -10.62
N PHE A 105 22.31 -17.22 -11.88
CA PHE A 105 21.48 -17.76 -12.96
C PHE A 105 21.64 -19.27 -13.04
N LYS A 106 20.51 -19.99 -13.12
CA LYS A 106 20.49 -21.47 -13.20
C LYS A 106 21.33 -21.99 -14.35
N ASP A 107 21.29 -21.31 -15.49
CA ASP A 107 21.98 -21.67 -16.74
C ASP A 107 22.21 -20.43 -17.61
N ASP A 108 22.94 -20.61 -18.71
CA ASP A 108 23.28 -19.56 -19.66
C ASP A 108 22.05 -19.02 -20.42
N GLU A 109 20.99 -19.82 -20.55
CA GLU A 109 19.73 -19.41 -21.17
C GLU A 109 18.97 -18.43 -20.27
N ALA A 110 18.86 -18.73 -18.98
CA ALA A 110 18.26 -17.82 -17.99
C ALA A 110 18.99 -16.47 -17.93
N PHE A 111 20.33 -16.48 -18.09
CA PHE A 111 21.12 -15.25 -18.20
C PHE A 111 20.72 -14.42 -19.41
N VAL A 112 20.61 -15.04 -20.60
CA VAL A 112 20.20 -14.33 -21.81
C VAL A 112 18.78 -13.80 -21.68
N ASP A 113 17.84 -14.64 -21.21
CA ASP A 113 16.43 -14.30 -21.06
C ASP A 113 16.23 -13.04 -20.21
N MET A 114 16.94 -12.91 -19.09
CA MET A 114 16.83 -11.75 -18.19
C MET A 114 17.05 -10.39 -18.89
N PHE A 115 17.87 -10.35 -19.94
CA PHE A 115 18.20 -9.12 -20.66
C PHE A 115 17.46 -8.96 -22.00
N THR A 116 16.76 -10.01 -22.45
CA THR A 116 16.02 -10.00 -23.73
C THR A 116 14.51 -9.98 -23.55
N LEU A 117 14.01 -10.53 -22.45
CA LEU A 117 12.59 -10.56 -22.13
C LEU A 117 12.07 -9.17 -21.72
N PRO A 118 10.77 -8.92 -21.90
CA PRO A 118 10.07 -7.81 -21.26
C PRO A 118 10.35 -7.75 -19.74
N PRO A 119 10.41 -6.56 -19.11
CA PRO A 119 10.72 -6.45 -17.67
C PRO A 119 9.85 -7.31 -16.75
N ASN A 120 8.54 -7.37 -17.02
CA ASN A 120 7.55 -8.23 -16.33
C ASN A 120 7.88 -9.72 -16.49
N GLU A 121 8.33 -10.17 -17.67
CA GLU A 121 8.73 -11.56 -17.89
C GLU A 121 10.13 -11.89 -17.35
N ALA A 122 11.04 -10.93 -17.34
CA ALA A 122 12.36 -11.08 -16.74
C ALA A 122 12.24 -11.34 -15.22
N LEU A 123 11.35 -10.64 -14.53
CA LEU A 123 11.04 -10.87 -13.12
C LEU A 123 10.43 -12.25 -12.87
N ASN A 124 9.65 -12.80 -13.82
CA ASN A 124 9.14 -14.17 -13.74
C ASN A 124 10.24 -15.24 -13.69
N LEU A 125 11.48 -14.93 -14.07
CA LEU A 125 12.61 -15.85 -13.91
C LEU A 125 12.93 -16.10 -12.43
N VAL A 126 12.69 -15.13 -11.55
CA VAL A 126 12.82 -15.30 -10.09
C VAL A 126 11.72 -16.24 -9.58
N LEU A 127 10.46 -16.01 -9.98
CA LEU A 127 9.32 -16.88 -9.64
C LEU A 127 9.50 -18.32 -10.14
N LYS A 128 10.15 -18.51 -11.30
CA LYS A 128 10.46 -19.83 -11.86
C LYS A 128 11.74 -20.44 -11.28
N ASN A 129 12.37 -19.78 -10.30
CA ASN A 129 13.64 -20.18 -9.69
C ASN A 129 14.77 -20.41 -10.72
N ARG A 130 14.71 -19.66 -11.84
CA ARG A 130 15.76 -19.61 -12.88
C ARG A 130 16.82 -18.58 -12.56
N VAL A 131 16.49 -17.59 -11.74
CA VAL A 131 17.43 -16.63 -11.14
C VAL A 131 17.25 -16.64 -9.63
N THR A 132 18.37 -16.77 -8.92
CA THR A 132 18.42 -16.66 -7.47
C THR A 132 19.22 -15.44 -7.06
N LEU A 133 18.75 -14.74 -6.04
CA LEU A 133 19.37 -13.55 -5.46
C LEU A 133 20.14 -13.92 -4.19
N ASP A 134 21.30 -13.28 -4.00
CA ASP A 134 22.14 -13.37 -2.80
C ASP A 134 22.71 -11.98 -2.47
N GLY A 135 22.38 -11.43 -1.30
CA GLY A 135 22.66 -10.04 -0.92
C GLY A 135 21.39 -9.19 -0.80
N ASN A 136 21.52 -7.86 -0.89
CA ASN A 136 20.47 -6.89 -0.63
C ASN A 136 19.66 -6.54 -1.91
N PRO A 137 18.36 -6.90 -1.98
CA PRO A 137 17.53 -6.69 -3.16
C PRO A 137 17.33 -5.22 -3.56
N ASN A 138 17.51 -4.25 -2.64
CA ASN A 138 17.39 -2.83 -2.99
C ASN A 138 18.45 -2.40 -4.00
N TYR A 139 19.65 -2.99 -3.96
CA TYR A 139 20.70 -2.68 -4.95
C TYR A 139 20.46 -3.34 -6.30
N LEU A 140 19.72 -4.45 -6.36
CA LEU A 140 19.18 -4.96 -7.62
C LEU A 140 18.16 -3.95 -8.18
N GLN A 141 17.27 -3.43 -7.35
CA GLN A 141 16.28 -2.46 -7.82
C GLN A 141 16.93 -1.14 -8.27
N LEU A 142 17.96 -0.65 -7.56
CA LEU A 142 18.78 0.46 -8.03
C LEU A 142 19.49 0.13 -9.36
N PHE A 143 20.08 -1.05 -9.50
CA PHE A 143 20.70 -1.46 -10.76
C PHE A 143 19.69 -1.46 -11.91
N ASN A 144 18.50 -2.03 -11.69
CA ASN A 144 17.41 -2.05 -12.66
C ASN A 144 16.94 -0.63 -13.03
N PHE A 145 16.88 0.28 -12.06
CA PHE A 145 16.60 1.70 -12.31
C PHE A 145 17.65 2.33 -13.23
N LEU A 146 18.95 2.08 -13.00
CA LEU A 146 20.01 2.57 -13.88
C LEU A 146 19.95 1.95 -15.28
N VAL A 147 19.58 0.67 -15.39
CA VAL A 147 19.36 0.02 -16.69
C VAL A 147 18.15 0.63 -17.41
N SER A 148 17.05 0.93 -16.69
CA SER A 148 15.85 1.50 -17.29
C SER A 148 16.09 2.90 -17.88
N LEU A 149 16.99 3.69 -17.29
CA LEU A 149 17.45 4.96 -17.86
C LEU A 149 18.14 4.80 -19.23
N LEU A 150 18.82 3.69 -19.47
CA LEU A 150 19.49 3.41 -20.75
C LEU A 150 18.54 2.83 -21.80
N LEU A 151 17.50 2.11 -21.36
CA LEU A 151 16.59 1.34 -22.21
C LEU A 151 15.18 1.92 -22.30
N LYS A 152 14.95 3.13 -21.77
CA LYS A 152 13.61 3.75 -21.61
C LYS A 152 12.73 3.62 -22.85
N ASP A 153 13.21 4.06 -24.02
CA ASP A 153 12.43 4.05 -25.26
C ASP A 153 12.17 2.63 -25.78
N LYS A 154 13.15 1.73 -25.60
CA LYS A 154 13.05 0.32 -26.01
C LYS A 154 12.03 -0.42 -25.14
N HIS A 155 12.11 -0.26 -23.82
CA HIS A 155 11.17 -0.87 -22.86
C HIS A 155 9.75 -0.36 -23.08
N ALA A 156 9.55 0.95 -23.27
CA ALA A 156 8.25 1.52 -23.55
C ALA A 156 7.62 0.92 -24.82
N LYS A 157 8.41 0.74 -25.88
CA LYS A 157 7.95 0.12 -27.13
C LYS A 157 7.60 -1.36 -26.98
N ILE A 158 8.41 -2.12 -26.22
CA ILE A 158 8.13 -3.53 -25.93
C ILE A 158 6.80 -3.65 -25.20
N LEU A 159 6.63 -2.88 -24.12
CA LEU A 159 5.46 -2.91 -23.27
C LEU A 159 4.18 -2.52 -24.03
N ALA A 160 4.24 -1.46 -24.84
CA ALA A 160 3.11 -1.05 -25.69
C ALA A 160 2.69 -2.16 -26.69
N ASN A 161 3.66 -2.87 -27.27
CA ASN A 161 3.36 -3.97 -28.19
C ASN A 161 2.70 -5.15 -27.46
N GLU A 162 3.10 -5.44 -26.22
CA GLU A 162 2.49 -6.50 -25.41
C GLU A 162 1.06 -6.15 -25.01
N GLN A 163 0.83 -4.91 -24.55
CA GLN A 163 -0.51 -4.42 -24.21
C GLN A 163 -1.46 -4.54 -25.40
N GLN A 164 -1.02 -4.17 -26.61
CA GLN A 164 -1.85 -4.35 -27.79
C GLN A 164 -2.17 -5.82 -28.09
N LYS A 165 -1.20 -6.73 -27.93
CA LYS A 165 -1.45 -8.17 -28.13
C LYS A 165 -2.45 -8.71 -27.11
N ASP A 166 -2.31 -8.33 -25.85
CA ASP A 166 -3.21 -8.74 -24.77
C ASP A 166 -4.64 -8.23 -25.01
N LEU A 167 -4.80 -6.95 -25.38
CA LEU A 167 -6.10 -6.37 -25.72
C LEU A 167 -6.79 -7.10 -26.89
N ILE A 168 -6.03 -7.44 -27.93
CA ILE A 168 -6.56 -8.22 -29.07
C ILE A 168 -6.99 -9.62 -28.61
N ALA A 169 -6.17 -10.30 -27.81
CA ALA A 169 -6.46 -11.63 -27.29
C ALA A 169 -7.74 -11.63 -26.44
N ARG A 170 -7.86 -10.69 -25.48
CA ARG A 170 -9.07 -10.55 -24.64
C ARG A 170 -10.32 -10.27 -25.45
N ARG A 171 -10.23 -9.42 -26.48
CA ARG A 171 -11.36 -9.13 -27.37
C ARG A 171 -11.79 -10.37 -28.16
N ILE A 172 -10.85 -11.20 -28.60
CA ILE A 172 -11.15 -12.47 -29.29
C ILE A 172 -11.80 -13.47 -28.33
N GLU A 173 -11.31 -13.55 -27.10
CA GLU A 173 -11.76 -14.54 -26.12
C GLU A 173 -13.10 -14.18 -25.45
N PHE A 174 -13.33 -12.89 -25.14
CA PHE A 174 -14.46 -12.43 -24.33
C PHE A 174 -15.42 -11.46 -25.05
N GLY A 175 -15.14 -11.08 -26.30
CA GLY A 175 -15.87 -10.03 -27.01
C GLY A 175 -17.17 -10.47 -27.70
N GLU A 176 -17.89 -11.47 -27.19
CA GLU A 176 -19.05 -12.08 -27.87
C GLU A 176 -20.25 -11.13 -28.10
N GLY A 177 -20.21 -9.88 -27.59
CA GLY A 177 -21.14 -8.83 -28.03
C GLY A 177 -22.60 -9.08 -27.69
N ASP A 178 -22.88 -9.82 -26.60
CA ASP A 178 -24.23 -10.04 -26.10
C ASP A 178 -24.77 -8.77 -25.42
N GLU A 179 -25.55 -7.99 -26.17
CA GLU A 179 -26.18 -6.76 -25.69
C GLU A 179 -27.10 -7.01 -24.48
N SER A 180 -27.66 -8.22 -24.32
CA SER A 180 -28.58 -8.54 -23.22
C SER A 180 -27.92 -8.49 -21.84
N LEU A 181 -26.61 -8.76 -21.76
CA LEU A 181 -25.84 -8.64 -20.51
C LEU A 181 -25.69 -7.18 -20.09
N SER A 182 -25.58 -6.27 -21.06
CA SER A 182 -25.52 -4.82 -20.79
C SER A 182 -26.88 -4.31 -20.30
N ASP A 183 -27.97 -4.76 -20.94
CA ASP A 183 -29.33 -4.44 -20.52
C ASP A 183 -29.62 -4.96 -19.10
N GLU A 184 -29.22 -6.19 -18.79
CA GLU A 184 -29.37 -6.76 -17.45
C GLU A 184 -28.62 -5.91 -16.40
N LEU A 185 -27.35 -5.58 -16.64
CA LEU A 185 -26.54 -4.74 -15.75
C LEU A 185 -27.17 -3.36 -15.53
N GLN A 186 -27.72 -2.73 -16.58
CA GLN A 186 -28.40 -1.44 -16.47
C GLN A 186 -29.74 -1.53 -15.72
N SER A 187 -30.43 -2.68 -15.78
CA SER A 187 -31.71 -2.88 -15.11
C SER A 187 -31.60 -3.14 -13.61
N ARG A 188 -30.50 -3.76 -13.15
CA ARG A 188 -30.31 -4.17 -11.74
C ARG A 188 -30.50 -3.02 -10.74
N PRO A 189 -29.93 -1.82 -10.93
CA PRO A 189 -30.12 -0.70 -10.01
C PRO A 189 -31.54 -0.12 -9.98
N GLN A 190 -32.44 -0.53 -10.90
CA GLN A 190 -33.84 -0.08 -10.93
C GLN A 190 -34.76 -0.92 -10.03
N TYR A 191 -34.33 -2.12 -9.64
CA TYR A 191 -35.10 -2.96 -8.74
C TYR A 191 -35.07 -2.39 -7.31
N ARG A 192 -36.24 -2.13 -6.74
CA ARG A 192 -36.39 -1.59 -5.37
C ARG A 192 -37.01 -2.65 -4.46
N MET A 193 -36.16 -3.42 -3.80
CA MET A 193 -36.61 -4.46 -2.87
C MET A 193 -37.15 -3.81 -1.59
N LYS A 194 -38.38 -4.15 -1.21
CA LYS A 194 -38.98 -3.71 0.06
C LYS A 194 -38.92 -4.82 1.10
N CYS A 195 -38.73 -4.44 2.35
CA CYS A 195 -38.72 -5.37 3.46
C CYS A 195 -40.12 -6.01 3.68
N THR A 196 -40.14 -7.28 4.05
CA THR A 196 -41.37 -8.03 4.39
C THR A 196 -41.53 -8.30 5.89
N SER A 197 -40.45 -8.17 6.67
CA SER A 197 -40.43 -8.36 8.13
C SER A 197 -39.28 -7.58 8.74
N VAL A 198 -39.53 -6.89 9.85
CA VAL A 198 -38.52 -6.06 10.53
C VAL A 198 -37.86 -6.85 11.66
N ASP A 199 -36.54 -6.93 11.65
CA ASP A 199 -35.76 -7.55 12.73
C ASP A 199 -35.84 -6.74 14.02
N ALA A 200 -35.80 -7.44 15.16
CA ALA A 200 -36.11 -6.84 16.47
C ALA A 200 -35.14 -5.73 16.89
N GLY A 201 -33.88 -5.77 16.42
CA GLY A 201 -32.88 -4.76 16.72
C GLY A 201 -32.98 -3.49 15.86
N VAL A 202 -33.85 -3.46 14.84
CA VAL A 202 -34.10 -2.28 14.00
C VAL A 202 -35.18 -1.41 14.64
N LYS A 203 -34.83 -0.20 15.06
CA LYS A 203 -35.72 0.69 15.84
C LYS A 203 -36.00 2.02 15.16
N GLY A 204 -35.12 2.44 14.27
CA GLY A 204 -35.11 3.74 13.63
C GLY A 204 -35.71 3.73 12.22
N LEU A 205 -35.58 2.62 11.48
CA LEU A 205 -35.99 2.52 10.08
C LEU A 205 -37.45 2.05 9.94
N GLU A 206 -38.24 2.76 9.11
CA GLU A 206 -39.61 2.34 8.76
C GLU A 206 -39.61 1.17 7.76
N ASP A 207 -38.74 1.24 6.76
CA ASP A 207 -38.41 0.14 5.84
C ASP A 207 -36.91 -0.16 5.99
N PRO A 208 -36.53 -1.27 6.65
CA PRO A 208 -35.12 -1.63 6.83
C PRO A 208 -34.35 -1.74 5.52
N TYR A 209 -35.00 -2.08 4.40
CA TYR A 209 -34.30 -2.23 3.12
C TYR A 209 -34.01 -0.89 2.44
N LEU A 210 -34.53 0.22 3.00
CA LEU A 210 -34.25 1.57 2.52
C LEU A 210 -34.56 1.69 1.01
N ALA A 211 -35.66 1.06 0.58
CA ALA A 211 -36.03 0.88 -0.83
C ALA A 211 -36.34 2.20 -1.57
N GLU A 212 -36.57 3.27 -0.82
CA GLU A 212 -36.81 4.60 -1.36
C GLU A 212 -35.55 5.31 -1.83
N TYR A 213 -34.37 4.87 -1.38
CA TYR A 213 -33.10 5.48 -1.70
C TYR A 213 -32.36 4.75 -2.84
N SER A 214 -31.66 5.50 -3.67
CA SER A 214 -30.70 5.00 -4.65
C SER A 214 -29.51 5.94 -4.79
N LEU A 215 -28.49 5.54 -5.57
CA LEU A 215 -27.30 6.36 -5.79
C LEU A 215 -27.64 7.77 -6.29
N GLN A 216 -28.69 7.91 -7.11
CA GLN A 216 -29.15 9.20 -7.64
C GLN A 216 -29.66 10.17 -6.55
N ASP A 217 -30.06 9.65 -5.38
CA ASP A 217 -30.44 10.49 -4.24
C ASP A 217 -29.24 11.11 -3.52
N PHE A 218 -28.02 10.66 -3.85
CA PHE A 218 -26.75 11.04 -3.23
C PHE A 218 -25.71 11.49 -4.28
N PRO A 219 -25.85 12.68 -4.89
CA PRO A 219 -24.92 13.17 -5.91
C PRO A 219 -23.44 13.20 -5.48
N ARG A 220 -23.18 13.40 -4.17
CA ARG A 220 -21.84 13.30 -3.59
C ARG A 220 -21.23 11.91 -3.77
N LEU A 221 -22.00 10.87 -3.46
CA LEU A 221 -21.57 9.48 -3.58
C LEU A 221 -21.43 9.06 -5.03
N GLU A 222 -22.32 9.52 -5.91
CA GLU A 222 -22.22 9.30 -7.35
C GLU A 222 -20.89 9.85 -7.91
N GLN A 223 -20.53 11.09 -7.55
CA GLN A 223 -19.24 11.67 -7.95
C GLN A 223 -18.05 10.90 -7.36
N PHE A 224 -18.14 10.49 -6.09
CA PHE A 224 -17.05 9.74 -5.47
C PHE A 224 -16.83 8.37 -6.11
N LEU A 225 -17.92 7.68 -6.48
CA LEU A 225 -17.87 6.41 -7.19
C LEU A 225 -17.27 6.59 -8.59
N GLU A 226 -17.69 7.62 -9.33
CA GLU A 226 -17.10 7.95 -10.64
C GLU A 226 -15.60 8.20 -10.52
N ASP A 227 -15.18 9.00 -9.53
CA ASP A 227 -13.76 9.28 -9.30
C ASP A 227 -12.99 7.99 -8.95
N HIS A 228 -13.56 7.08 -8.15
CA HIS A 228 -12.96 5.79 -7.82
C HIS A 228 -12.78 4.89 -9.06
N LEU A 229 -13.79 4.84 -9.93
CA LEU A 229 -13.77 3.98 -11.12
C LEU A 229 -12.89 4.52 -12.25
N THR A 230 -12.65 5.83 -12.27
CA THR A 230 -11.93 6.50 -13.37
C THR A 230 -10.51 6.93 -13.00
N SER A 231 -10.20 7.05 -11.71
CA SER A 231 -8.87 7.48 -11.26
C SER A 231 -7.89 6.33 -11.18
N LYS A 232 -6.65 6.61 -11.59
CA LYS A 232 -5.52 5.71 -11.34
C LYS A 232 -4.82 6.13 -10.06
N ALA A 233 -4.52 5.17 -9.18
CA ALA A 233 -3.79 5.44 -7.95
C ALA A 233 -2.41 6.04 -8.22
N GLU A 234 -2.03 7.05 -7.44
CA GLU A 234 -0.74 7.75 -7.57
C GLU A 234 0.25 7.33 -6.48
N ILE A 235 1.51 7.09 -6.83
CA ILE A 235 2.59 6.85 -5.87
C ILE A 235 2.84 8.12 -5.05
N CYS A 236 2.71 8.01 -3.73
CA CYS A 236 2.90 9.11 -2.80
C CYS A 236 4.19 8.96 -1.99
N ALA A 237 5.08 9.95 -2.10
CA ALA A 237 6.33 10.01 -1.34
C ALA A 237 6.23 10.76 0.00
N GLU A 238 5.07 11.34 0.36
CA GLU A 238 4.90 12.18 1.56
C GLU A 238 5.42 11.49 2.83
N ARG A 239 4.85 10.33 3.17
CA ARG A 239 5.23 9.52 4.33
C ARG A 239 6.73 9.24 4.33
N ALA A 240 7.23 8.73 3.22
CA ALA A 240 8.62 8.34 3.06
C ALA A 240 9.58 9.53 3.23
N LYS A 241 9.24 10.69 2.69
CA LYS A 241 10.00 11.93 2.80
C LYS A 241 10.03 12.44 4.24
N LEU A 242 8.89 12.48 4.92
CA LEU A 242 8.80 12.95 6.32
C LEU A 242 9.59 12.03 7.27
N LEU A 243 9.45 10.71 7.10
CA LEU A 243 10.17 9.74 7.91
C LEU A 243 11.69 9.84 7.68
N THR A 244 12.12 9.96 6.42
CA THR A 244 13.54 10.15 6.06
C THR A 244 14.10 11.45 6.64
N ALA A 245 13.35 12.56 6.54
CA ALA A 245 13.78 13.85 7.07
C ALA A 245 14.05 13.78 8.59
N TRP A 246 13.13 13.17 9.34
CA TRP A 246 13.28 13.02 10.79
C TRP A 246 14.51 12.20 11.16
N PHE A 247 14.68 11.01 10.57
CA PHE A 247 15.82 10.14 10.86
C PHE A 247 17.15 10.71 10.36
N ARG A 248 17.16 11.49 9.29
CA ARG A 248 18.38 12.18 8.84
C ARG A 248 18.79 13.27 9.83
N GLU A 249 17.82 14.03 10.33
CA GLU A 249 18.07 15.08 11.32
C GLU A 249 18.53 14.50 12.66
N HIS A 250 17.84 13.49 13.18
CA HIS A 250 18.04 12.98 14.52
C HIS A 250 19.02 11.80 14.59
N GLY A 251 19.31 11.14 13.47
CA GLY A 251 20.12 9.92 13.41
C GLY A 251 19.25 8.65 13.39
N PHE A 252 19.73 7.61 12.71
CA PHE A 252 19.00 6.34 12.59
C PHE A 252 19.25 5.42 13.79
N GLU A 253 20.50 4.99 13.99
CA GLU A 253 20.86 4.06 15.08
C GLU A 253 21.08 4.77 16.42
N THR A 254 21.66 5.97 16.39
CA THR A 254 21.97 6.77 17.59
C THR A 254 21.42 8.19 17.42
N ASP A 255 20.70 8.69 18.43
CA ASP A 255 20.24 10.07 18.43
C ASP A 255 21.46 11.01 18.54
N LYS A 256 21.52 12.04 17.70
CA LYS A 256 22.63 13.01 17.69
C LYS A 256 22.73 13.81 18.99
N VAL A 257 21.65 13.94 19.74
CA VAL A 257 21.54 14.79 20.93
C VAL A 257 21.36 13.97 22.20
N GLU A 258 20.58 12.88 22.16
CA GLU A 258 20.15 12.16 23.37
C GLU A 258 20.79 10.77 23.57
N GLY A 259 21.72 10.34 22.70
CA GLY A 259 22.35 9.01 22.81
C GLY A 259 21.46 7.87 22.29
N GLU A 260 21.64 6.65 22.80
CA GLU A 260 20.83 5.49 22.38
C GLU A 260 19.42 5.56 23.02
N LEU A 261 18.42 5.96 22.23
CA LEU A 261 17.02 5.91 22.61
C LEU A 261 16.48 4.48 22.52
N ALA A 262 15.51 4.14 23.39
CA ALA A 262 14.71 2.93 23.22
C ALA A 262 14.05 2.93 21.82
N PRO A 263 14.11 1.82 21.05
CA PRO A 263 13.58 1.75 19.69
C PRO A 263 12.11 2.22 19.57
N GLU A 264 11.28 1.90 20.56
CA GLU A 264 9.87 2.25 20.64
C GLU A 264 9.66 3.76 20.80
N VAL A 265 10.51 4.43 21.59
CA VAL A 265 10.47 5.90 21.74
C VAL A 265 10.94 6.57 20.47
N ARG A 266 12.00 6.04 19.83
CA ARG A 266 12.53 6.57 18.58
C ARG A 266 11.50 6.54 17.47
N ILE A 267 10.84 5.40 17.24
CA ILE A 267 9.79 5.31 16.22
C ILE A 267 8.56 6.14 16.61
N GLY A 268 8.19 6.22 17.90
CA GLY A 268 7.11 7.09 18.37
C GLY A 268 7.36 8.57 18.09
N ARG A 269 8.60 9.06 18.27
CA ARG A 269 8.98 10.44 17.91
C ARG A 269 8.93 10.67 16.40
N ALA A 270 9.44 9.72 15.61
CA ALA A 270 9.41 9.79 14.16
C ALA A 270 7.97 9.82 13.62
N PHE A 271 7.10 8.96 14.16
CA PHE A 271 5.69 8.91 13.82
C PHE A 271 4.97 10.20 14.22
N LYS A 272 5.21 10.70 15.44
CA LYS A 272 4.67 11.99 15.88
C LYS A 272 5.04 13.13 14.94
N TYR A 273 6.33 13.23 14.57
CA TYR A 273 6.80 14.21 13.59
C TYR A 273 6.08 14.05 12.25
N MET A 274 5.99 12.83 11.75
CA MET A 274 5.33 12.53 10.48
C MET A 274 3.86 12.94 10.50
N MET A 275 3.07 12.54 11.50
CA MET A 275 1.65 12.93 11.60
C MET A 275 1.45 14.43 11.82
N SER A 276 2.36 15.08 12.55
CA SER A 276 2.30 16.53 12.76
C SER A 276 2.60 17.35 11.50
N ASN A 277 3.33 16.78 10.53
CA ASN A 277 3.74 17.44 9.28
C ASN A 277 3.05 16.87 8.04
N LYS A 278 2.23 15.83 8.19
CA LYS A 278 1.39 15.29 7.13
C LYS A 278 0.44 16.39 6.64
N ALA A 279 0.21 16.46 5.33
CA ALA A 279 -0.76 17.36 4.76
C ALA A 279 -2.17 17.06 5.31
N ALA A 280 -2.78 18.07 5.93
CA ALA A 280 -4.20 18.06 6.27
C ALA A 280 -4.99 18.38 4.99
N ILE A 281 -5.49 17.35 4.33
CA ILE A 281 -6.28 17.49 3.09
C ILE A 281 -7.71 17.10 3.40
N ILE A 282 -8.64 17.97 3.05
CA ILE A 282 -10.08 17.68 3.04
C ILE A 282 -10.48 17.72 1.57
N ARG A 283 -10.86 16.56 1.02
CA ARG A 283 -11.30 16.44 -0.37
C ARG A 283 -12.55 17.29 -0.59
N SER A 284 -12.67 17.85 -1.79
CA SER A 284 -13.86 18.59 -2.19
C SER A 284 -15.13 17.79 -1.91
N ASN A 285 -16.12 18.44 -1.29
CA ASN A 285 -17.41 17.86 -0.97
C ASN A 285 -17.36 16.59 -0.09
N ASP A 286 -16.33 16.35 0.72
CA ASP A 286 -16.28 15.19 1.64
C ASP A 286 -16.85 15.53 3.03
N LEU A 287 -17.53 14.57 3.67
CA LEU A 287 -18.03 14.67 5.05
C LEU A 287 -17.00 14.15 6.07
N LEU A 288 -15.91 13.56 5.60
CA LEU A 288 -14.80 13.07 6.41
C LEU A 288 -13.53 13.87 6.14
N ALA A 289 -12.80 14.20 7.21
CA ALA A 289 -11.57 14.96 7.10
C ALA A 289 -10.33 14.06 7.00
N GLY A 290 -9.45 14.36 6.06
CA GLY A 290 -8.17 13.67 5.91
C GLY A 290 -8.15 12.65 4.79
N THR A 291 -6.94 12.38 4.29
CA THR A 291 -6.66 11.46 3.19
C THR A 291 -5.42 10.63 3.52
N THR A 292 -5.36 9.38 3.06
CA THR A 292 -4.21 8.51 3.30
C THR A 292 -2.94 9.08 2.65
N THR A 293 -3.08 9.66 1.46
CA THR A 293 -1.97 10.22 0.67
C THR A 293 -2.19 11.70 0.33
N SER A 294 -1.19 12.33 -0.29
CA SER A 294 -1.31 13.70 -0.81
C SER A 294 -2.23 13.82 -2.03
N ASN A 295 -2.63 12.70 -2.65
CA ASN A 295 -3.67 12.67 -3.67
C ASN A 295 -5.03 12.56 -2.98
N GLU A 296 -5.98 13.44 -3.32
CA GLU A 296 -7.27 13.52 -2.63
C GLU A 296 -8.22 12.34 -2.94
N VAL A 297 -8.04 11.71 -4.11
CA VAL A 297 -8.90 10.62 -4.57
C VAL A 297 -8.34 9.29 -4.11
N VAL A 298 -7.15 8.92 -4.59
CA VAL A 298 -6.57 7.60 -4.36
C VAL A 298 -5.06 7.59 -4.59
N GLY A 299 -4.32 6.99 -3.66
CA GLY A 299 -2.87 6.88 -3.77
C GLY A 299 -2.27 5.64 -3.11
N ALA A 300 -0.99 5.41 -3.39
CA ALA A 300 -0.20 4.33 -2.83
C ALA A 300 0.98 4.89 -2.05
N THR A 301 0.95 4.70 -0.73
CA THR A 301 1.98 5.13 0.20
C THR A 301 3.25 4.30 0.05
N VAL A 302 4.40 4.95 0.03
CA VAL A 302 5.71 4.27 0.06
C VAL A 302 6.19 4.10 1.51
N TYR A 303 6.53 2.86 1.87
CA TYR A 303 7.05 2.49 3.19
C TYR A 303 8.54 2.11 3.08
N PRO A 304 9.47 3.07 3.09
CA PRO A 304 10.88 2.79 2.79
C PRO A 304 11.59 2.01 3.93
N ASP A 305 11.04 2.06 5.13
CA ASP A 305 11.37 1.28 6.32
C ASP A 305 10.94 -0.20 6.23
N SER A 306 10.10 -0.55 5.24
CA SER A 306 9.63 -1.91 4.94
C SER A 306 9.96 -2.34 3.50
N ASN A 307 8.95 -2.46 2.64
CA ASN A 307 9.04 -2.99 1.28
C ASN A 307 9.23 -1.89 0.22
N GLY A 308 9.24 -0.60 0.58
CA GLY A 308 9.20 0.50 -0.37
C GLY A 308 10.36 0.54 -1.38
N GLY A 309 11.51 -0.04 -1.03
CA GLY A 309 12.64 -0.17 -1.98
C GLY A 309 12.40 -1.16 -3.12
N SER A 310 11.35 -1.99 -3.05
CA SER A 310 11.04 -2.97 -4.09
C SER A 310 10.63 -2.33 -5.42
N ILE A 311 10.12 -1.09 -5.41
CA ILE A 311 9.70 -0.38 -6.63
C ILE A 311 10.80 0.49 -7.24
N TRP A 312 12.02 0.51 -6.66
CA TRP A 312 13.07 1.44 -7.13
C TRP A 312 13.41 1.23 -8.61
N GLY A 313 13.45 -0.02 -9.08
CA GLY A 313 13.71 -0.36 -10.47
C GLY A 313 12.63 0.09 -11.45
N GLU A 314 11.44 0.40 -10.92
CA GLU A 314 10.22 0.62 -11.70
C GLU A 314 9.79 2.09 -11.73
N LEU A 315 10.51 3.01 -11.08
CA LEU A 315 10.10 4.43 -10.96
C LEU A 315 9.80 5.11 -12.31
N PHE A 316 10.36 4.65 -13.45
CA PHE A 316 10.09 5.19 -14.79
C PHE A 316 9.12 4.35 -15.65
N SER A 317 8.60 3.27 -15.10
CA SER A 317 7.74 2.30 -15.81
C SER A 317 6.51 1.86 -15.02
N ILE A 318 6.38 2.24 -13.74
CA ILE A 318 5.26 1.86 -12.88
C ILE A 318 3.91 2.33 -13.43
N ASP A 319 3.90 3.45 -14.15
CA ASP A 319 2.76 4.04 -14.86
C ASP A 319 2.32 3.24 -16.09
N LYS A 320 3.17 2.32 -16.56
CA LYS A 320 3.00 1.55 -17.79
C LYS A 320 2.80 0.06 -17.53
N ARG A 321 2.78 -0.40 -16.27
CA ARG A 321 2.55 -1.81 -15.95
C ARG A 321 1.29 -2.33 -16.66
N ASN A 322 1.32 -3.59 -17.06
CA ASN A 322 0.15 -4.25 -17.65
C ASN A 322 -0.92 -4.54 -16.59
N LEU A 323 -0.49 -4.80 -15.35
CA LEU A 323 -1.35 -5.07 -14.21
C LEU A 323 -1.13 -3.98 -13.17
N ILE A 324 -2.21 -3.36 -12.71
CA ILE A 324 -2.23 -2.38 -11.61
C ILE A 324 -1.12 -1.31 -11.79
N PRO A 325 -1.20 -0.47 -12.85
CA PRO A 325 -0.30 0.65 -13.01
C PRO A 325 -0.61 1.74 -11.97
N PHE A 326 0.42 2.50 -11.58
CA PHE A 326 0.26 3.67 -10.72
C PHE A 326 0.78 4.92 -11.42
N ASP A 327 0.06 6.03 -11.33
CA ASP A 327 0.60 7.31 -11.75
C ASP A 327 1.75 7.72 -10.81
N ILE A 328 2.73 8.43 -11.35
CA ILE A 328 3.89 8.89 -10.58
C ILE A 328 4.43 10.19 -11.18
N THR A 329 4.60 11.20 -10.34
CA THR A 329 5.11 12.51 -10.80
C THR A 329 6.65 12.50 -10.90
N PRO A 330 7.25 13.34 -11.76
CA PRO A 330 8.70 13.52 -11.80
C PRO A 330 9.32 13.93 -10.45
N GLU A 331 8.58 14.72 -9.65
CA GLU A 331 9.01 15.12 -8.30
C GLU A 331 9.05 13.92 -7.35
N THR A 332 8.03 13.05 -7.39
CA THR A 332 8.02 11.79 -6.62
C THR A 332 9.18 10.89 -7.02
N ILE A 333 9.47 10.74 -8.32
CA ILE A 333 10.62 9.96 -8.81
C ILE A 333 11.94 10.51 -8.25
N GLU A 334 12.16 11.81 -8.36
CA GLU A 334 13.39 12.46 -7.89
C GLU A 334 13.52 12.35 -6.36
N THR A 335 12.43 12.57 -5.62
CA THR A 335 12.40 12.43 -4.16
C THR A 335 12.75 10.99 -3.74
N LEU A 336 12.11 10.00 -4.36
CA LEU A 336 12.35 8.60 -4.01
C LEU A 336 13.78 8.16 -4.37
N HIS A 337 14.25 8.45 -5.58
CA HIS A 337 15.57 8.00 -6.02
C HIS A 337 16.73 8.76 -5.38
N SER A 338 16.65 10.09 -5.30
CA SER A 338 17.79 10.93 -4.89
C SER A 338 17.87 11.11 -3.38
N ASP A 339 16.75 11.03 -2.67
CA ASP A 339 16.68 11.31 -1.24
C ASP A 339 16.37 10.06 -0.39
N VAL A 340 15.21 9.46 -0.63
CA VAL A 340 14.63 8.44 0.27
C VAL A 340 15.32 7.09 0.13
N LEU A 341 15.19 6.44 -1.03
CA LEU A 341 15.58 5.03 -1.20
C LEU A 341 17.07 4.77 -0.95
N PRO A 342 18.02 5.66 -1.31
CA PRO A 342 19.42 5.50 -0.90
C PRO A 342 19.64 5.49 0.60
N PHE A 343 18.93 6.36 1.34
CA PHE A 343 19.00 6.38 2.81
C PHE A 343 18.49 5.07 3.40
N TRP A 344 17.40 4.52 2.85
CA TRP A 344 16.74 3.32 3.37
C TRP A 344 17.29 1.99 2.85
N ALA A 345 18.20 2.00 1.86
CA ALA A 345 18.74 0.80 1.22
C ALA A 345 19.28 -0.26 2.22
N LYS A 346 19.86 0.18 3.35
CA LYS A 346 20.34 -0.68 4.45
C LYS A 346 19.66 -0.40 5.80
N ARG A 347 18.62 0.45 5.84
CA ARG A 347 17.99 0.95 7.08
C ARG A 347 16.54 0.49 7.24
N ASN A 348 16.22 -0.69 6.74
CA ASN A 348 14.88 -1.27 6.83
C ASN A 348 14.94 -2.58 7.62
N PHE A 349 13.80 -3.08 8.11
CA PHE A 349 13.82 -4.27 8.94
C PHE A 349 14.23 -5.54 8.16
N VAL A 350 14.07 -5.60 6.82
CA VAL A 350 14.48 -6.76 6.02
C VAL A 350 16.00 -6.90 6.05
N GLU A 351 16.70 -5.78 5.90
CA GLU A 351 18.15 -5.74 5.97
C GLU A 351 18.67 -5.85 7.40
N TRP A 352 17.95 -5.32 8.40
CA TRP A 352 18.28 -5.57 9.80
C TRP A 352 18.21 -7.07 10.15
N VAL A 353 17.20 -7.80 9.68
CA VAL A 353 17.10 -9.25 9.86
C VAL A 353 18.26 -9.96 9.16
N ARG A 354 18.60 -9.54 7.93
CA ARG A 354 19.73 -10.08 7.17
C ARG A 354 21.03 -9.96 7.96
N ASP A 355 21.32 -8.78 8.49
CA ASP A 355 22.57 -8.52 9.21
C ASP A 355 22.57 -9.20 10.58
N LYS A 356 21.50 -9.05 11.37
CA LYS A 356 21.43 -9.55 12.74
C LYS A 356 21.40 -11.08 12.84
N TYR A 357 20.69 -11.72 11.92
CA TYR A 357 20.49 -13.18 11.93
C TYR A 357 21.28 -13.89 10.82
N ASN A 358 22.27 -13.21 10.22
CA ASN A 358 23.16 -13.77 9.20
C ASN A 358 22.39 -14.43 8.05
N TYR A 359 21.46 -13.68 7.46
CA TYR A 359 20.61 -14.05 6.33
C TYR A 359 19.92 -15.42 6.51
N PRO A 360 18.94 -15.52 7.43
CA PRO A 360 18.34 -16.79 7.81
C PRO A 360 17.58 -17.45 6.64
N GLU A 361 17.47 -18.78 6.66
CA GLU A 361 16.79 -19.55 5.59
C GLU A 361 15.35 -19.08 5.32
N SER A 362 14.62 -18.66 6.36
CA SER A 362 13.27 -18.09 6.19
C SER A 362 13.26 -16.87 5.28
N GLN A 363 14.26 -16.01 5.39
CA GLN A 363 14.43 -14.85 4.52
C GLN A 363 14.85 -15.26 3.11
N VAL A 364 15.78 -16.21 2.98
CA VAL A 364 16.21 -16.76 1.69
C VAL A 364 15.01 -17.31 0.91
N ILE A 365 14.11 -18.03 1.57
CA ILE A 365 12.90 -18.60 0.95
C ILE A 365 11.88 -17.50 0.61
N ASN A 366 11.67 -16.52 1.52
CA ASN A 366 10.78 -15.37 1.27
C ASN A 366 11.16 -14.62 -0.01
N GLU A 367 12.45 -14.36 -0.20
CA GLU A 367 12.99 -13.64 -1.35
C GLU A 367 12.92 -14.43 -2.68
N ARG A 368 12.45 -15.70 -2.65
CA ARG A 368 12.12 -16.46 -3.87
C ARG A 368 10.75 -16.15 -4.44
N TRP A 369 9.81 -15.62 -3.65
CA TRP A 369 8.44 -15.29 -4.08
C TRP A 369 7.57 -16.47 -4.58
N VAL A 370 7.88 -17.73 -4.23
CA VAL A 370 7.15 -18.91 -4.79
C VAL A 370 6.27 -19.65 -3.78
N ALA A 371 6.80 -19.95 -2.59
CA ALA A 371 6.20 -20.95 -1.69
C ALA A 371 5.92 -20.44 -0.27
N TYR A 372 6.53 -19.33 0.14
CA TYR A 372 6.47 -18.82 1.49
C TYR A 372 6.61 -17.30 1.47
N PHE A 373 5.75 -16.63 2.24
CA PHE A 373 5.73 -15.18 2.38
C PHE A 373 5.73 -14.81 3.86
N VAL A 374 6.70 -14.01 4.27
CA VAL A 374 6.72 -13.39 5.60
C VAL A 374 5.90 -12.11 5.51
N TRP A 375 4.59 -12.16 5.74
CA TRP A 375 3.76 -10.95 5.63
C TRP A 375 4.18 -9.81 6.57
N LYS A 376 4.85 -10.15 7.67
CA LYS A 376 5.46 -9.15 8.57
C LYS A 376 6.59 -8.36 7.92
N THR A 377 7.08 -8.76 6.73
CA THR A 377 7.97 -7.93 5.91
C THR A 377 7.27 -6.85 5.09
N VAL A 378 5.93 -6.80 5.13
CA VAL A 378 5.13 -5.75 4.51
C VAL A 378 4.49 -4.89 5.60
N GLY A 379 3.85 -5.53 6.58
CA GLY A 379 3.16 -4.83 7.66
C GLY A 379 2.75 -5.71 8.85
N ILE A 380 2.37 -5.04 9.94
CA ILE A 380 1.63 -5.61 11.08
C ILE A 380 0.15 -5.57 10.68
N SER A 381 -0.22 -6.35 9.68
CA SER A 381 -1.59 -6.44 9.19
C SER A 381 -2.26 -7.74 9.68
N HIS A 382 -3.51 -8.00 9.25
CA HIS A 382 -4.39 -9.09 9.71
C HIS A 382 -4.87 -8.87 11.15
N THR A 383 -5.50 -7.72 11.41
CA THR A 383 -5.97 -7.32 12.75
C THR A 383 -7.18 -6.40 12.64
N VAL A 384 -8.03 -6.44 13.66
CA VAL A 384 -9.08 -5.46 13.92
C VAL A 384 -8.60 -4.56 15.06
N PRO A 385 -8.22 -3.30 14.79
CA PRO A 385 -7.90 -2.33 15.83
C PRO A 385 -9.08 -2.09 16.78
N ASP A 386 -8.78 -1.74 18.03
CA ASP A 386 -9.79 -1.45 19.05
C ASP A 386 -10.39 -0.04 18.85
N PHE A 387 -11.15 0.14 17.77
CA PHE A 387 -11.85 1.41 17.48
C PHE A 387 -12.82 1.78 18.59
N LYS A 388 -13.40 0.79 19.27
CA LYS A 388 -14.30 1.03 20.40
C LYS A 388 -13.61 1.87 21.47
N ARG A 389 -12.36 1.55 21.80
CA ARG A 389 -11.61 2.30 22.79
C ARG A 389 -11.36 3.75 22.37
N VAL A 390 -11.03 4.00 21.11
CA VAL A 390 -10.87 5.38 20.59
C VAL A 390 -12.20 6.14 20.67
N LEU A 391 -13.32 5.49 20.33
CA LEU A 391 -14.65 6.08 20.40
C LEU A 391 -15.12 6.39 21.83
N ASP A 392 -14.84 5.49 22.77
CA ASP A 392 -15.33 5.57 24.16
C ASP A 392 -14.58 6.60 25.02
N VAL A 393 -13.26 6.75 24.81
CA VAL A 393 -12.41 7.57 25.69
C VAL A 393 -11.49 8.55 24.96
N GLY A 394 -11.43 8.50 23.63
CA GLY A 394 -10.49 9.30 22.84
C GLY A 394 -9.03 8.91 23.07
N THR A 395 -8.14 9.51 22.30
CA THR A 395 -6.69 9.37 22.48
C THR A 395 -6.23 9.90 23.84
N ASP A 396 -6.89 10.93 24.38
CA ASP A 396 -6.56 11.49 25.69
C ASP A 396 -6.83 10.49 26.81
N GLY A 397 -7.95 9.78 26.75
CA GLY A 397 -8.25 8.70 27.70
C GLY A 397 -7.29 7.52 27.56
N ILE A 398 -6.85 7.20 26.34
CA ILE A 398 -5.82 6.17 26.13
C ILE A 398 -4.48 6.62 26.71
N MET A 399 -4.08 7.88 26.50
CA MET A 399 -2.85 8.44 27.08
C MET A 399 -2.91 8.47 28.61
N ALA A 400 -4.07 8.73 29.21
CA ALA A 400 -4.25 8.67 30.66
C ALA A 400 -4.05 7.25 31.21
N ASP A 401 -4.52 6.20 30.52
CA ASP A 401 -4.21 4.80 30.89
C ASP A 401 -2.72 4.50 30.74
N VAL A 402 -2.08 4.98 29.67
CA VAL A 402 -0.62 4.86 29.48
C VAL A 402 0.14 5.50 30.65
N ASP A 403 -0.24 6.71 31.07
CA ASP A 403 0.37 7.40 32.21
C ASP A 403 0.15 6.65 33.52
N ALA A 404 -1.03 6.08 33.73
CA ALA A 404 -1.33 5.25 34.90
C ALA A 404 -0.51 3.95 34.95
N ARG A 405 -0.16 3.36 33.80
CA ARG A 405 0.72 2.18 33.72
C ARG A 405 2.20 2.54 33.88
N MET A 406 2.59 3.76 33.52
CA MET A 406 3.97 4.23 33.60
C MET A 406 4.52 4.29 35.05
N VAL A 407 3.63 4.41 36.04
CA VAL A 407 3.98 4.47 37.47
C VAL A 407 4.13 3.10 38.13
N ASP A 408 3.91 2.01 37.40
CA ASP A 408 4.14 0.66 37.91
C ASP A 408 5.62 0.45 38.26
N VAL A 409 5.86 -0.02 39.50
CA VAL A 409 7.21 -0.25 40.04
C VAL A 409 7.89 -1.46 39.42
N ASP A 410 7.11 -2.40 38.89
CA ASP A 410 7.61 -3.62 38.24
C ASP A 410 7.84 -3.41 36.72
N LEU A 411 7.64 -2.20 36.22
CA LEU A 411 7.81 -1.86 34.81
C LEU A 411 9.29 -1.76 34.42
N ASP A 412 9.74 -2.73 33.61
CA ASP A 412 11.07 -2.75 33.03
C ASP A 412 11.28 -1.65 31.95
N ASP A 413 12.53 -1.49 31.51
CA ASP A 413 12.89 -0.44 30.54
C ASP A 413 12.22 -0.63 29.18
N VAL A 414 11.96 -1.89 28.79
CA VAL A 414 11.28 -2.22 27.52
C VAL A 414 9.82 -1.78 27.58
N GLY A 415 9.10 -2.15 28.65
CA GLY A 415 7.73 -1.73 28.88
C GLY A 415 7.60 -0.22 29.00
N ARG A 416 8.56 0.44 29.68
CA ARG A 416 8.63 1.90 29.77
C ARG A 416 8.83 2.56 28.40
N GLY A 417 9.74 2.02 27.59
CA GLY A 417 9.96 2.47 26.22
C GLY A 417 8.71 2.31 25.34
N ALA A 418 8.06 1.15 25.41
CA ALA A 418 6.85 0.85 24.66
C ALA A 418 5.69 1.81 25.00
N LEU A 419 5.40 2.01 26.30
CA LEU A 419 4.37 2.94 26.75
C LEU A 419 4.69 4.39 26.33
N ALA A 420 5.94 4.82 26.43
CA ALA A 420 6.35 6.16 26.01
C ALA A 420 6.21 6.34 24.49
N GLY A 421 6.58 5.33 23.70
CA GLY A 421 6.35 5.30 22.25
C GLY A 421 4.88 5.41 21.88
N MET A 422 4.01 4.62 22.52
CA MET A 422 2.55 4.66 22.32
C MET A 422 1.98 6.06 22.60
N LYS A 423 2.39 6.69 23.70
CA LYS A 423 1.96 8.07 24.04
C LYS A 423 2.37 9.07 22.95
N LEU A 424 3.60 8.97 22.44
CA LEU A 424 4.07 9.84 21.36
C LEU A 424 3.25 9.65 20.07
N CYS A 425 2.89 8.41 19.73
CA CYS A 425 2.04 8.14 18.58
C CYS A 425 0.67 8.80 18.73
N LEU A 426 0.00 8.64 19.88
CA LEU A 426 -1.30 9.26 20.18
C LEU A 426 -1.24 10.79 20.10
N GLN A 427 -0.15 11.40 20.60
CA GLN A 427 0.06 12.85 20.44
C GLN A 427 0.18 13.28 18.98
N GLY A 428 0.81 12.46 18.13
CA GLY A 428 0.87 12.73 16.69
C GLY A 428 -0.50 12.71 16.02
N ILE A 429 -1.36 11.77 16.42
CA ILE A 429 -2.75 11.67 15.94
C ILE A 429 -3.53 12.92 16.33
N ASN A 430 -3.38 13.39 17.57
CA ASN A 430 -4.01 14.61 18.08
C ASN A 430 -3.61 15.85 17.28
N THR A 431 -2.30 16.04 17.05
CA THR A 431 -1.82 17.15 16.21
C THR A 431 -2.39 17.08 14.80
N TYR A 432 -2.52 15.88 14.21
CA TYR A 432 -3.12 15.75 12.88
C TYR A 432 -4.60 16.12 12.86
N GLY A 433 -5.38 15.72 13.88
CA GLY A 433 -6.77 16.15 14.06
C GLY A 433 -6.91 17.68 14.16
N GLU A 434 -6.02 18.33 14.92
CA GLU A 434 -5.96 19.80 15.02
C GLU A 434 -5.64 20.46 13.67
N ASN A 435 -4.71 19.89 12.90
CA ASN A 435 -4.39 20.39 11.56
C ASN A 435 -5.58 20.25 10.59
N LEU A 436 -6.34 19.15 10.68
CA LEU A 436 -7.56 18.95 9.90
C LEU A 436 -8.65 19.96 10.30
N ALA A 437 -8.81 20.23 11.60
CA ALA A 437 -9.72 21.26 12.08
C ALA A 437 -9.36 22.65 11.51
N ALA A 438 -8.07 22.99 11.52
CA ALA A 438 -7.58 24.25 10.95
C ALA A 438 -7.81 24.33 9.42
N GLU A 439 -7.58 23.24 8.68
CA GLU A 439 -7.86 23.19 7.25
C GLU A 439 -9.35 23.33 6.95
N ALA A 440 -10.24 22.68 7.72
CA ALA A 440 -11.68 22.81 7.55
C ALA A 440 -12.15 24.28 7.73
N VAL A 441 -11.64 24.96 8.76
CA VAL A 441 -11.92 26.39 8.99
C VAL A 441 -11.42 27.24 7.81
N LYS A 442 -10.20 26.98 7.32
CA LYS A 442 -9.61 27.70 6.19
C LYS A 442 -10.39 27.49 4.90
N GLN A 443 -10.84 26.26 4.60
CA GLN A 443 -11.70 26.00 3.44
C GLN A 443 -13.06 26.68 3.61
N GLY A 444 -13.68 26.59 4.78
CA GLY A 444 -14.99 27.20 5.06
C GLY A 444 -15.01 28.73 4.95
N GLN A 445 -13.89 29.41 5.24
CA GLN A 445 -13.75 30.86 5.04
C GLN A 445 -13.79 31.27 3.57
N ASN A 446 -13.35 30.40 2.67
CA ASN A 446 -13.28 30.65 1.23
C ASN A 446 -14.41 29.98 0.43
N GLU A 447 -15.30 29.25 1.11
CA GLU A 447 -16.40 28.53 0.48
C GLU A 447 -17.56 29.46 0.13
N ALA A 448 -18.04 29.35 -1.11
CA ALA A 448 -19.14 30.14 -1.64
C ALA A 448 -20.50 29.48 -1.45
N ASP A 449 -20.57 28.16 -1.48
CA ASP A 449 -21.81 27.42 -1.22
C ASP A 449 -22.14 27.43 0.30
N PRO A 450 -23.26 28.05 0.72
CA PRO A 450 -23.64 28.09 2.13
C PRO A 450 -23.82 26.70 2.76
N LYS A 451 -24.25 25.69 1.98
CA LYS A 451 -24.40 24.32 2.50
C LYS A 451 -23.02 23.73 2.79
N ARG A 452 -22.12 23.76 1.81
CA ARG A 452 -20.75 23.26 1.99
C ARG A 452 -19.99 24.02 3.09
N LYS A 453 -20.22 25.33 3.22
CA LYS A 453 -19.63 26.12 4.30
C LYS A 453 -20.05 25.62 5.68
N LEU A 454 -21.34 25.33 5.89
CA LEU A 454 -21.83 24.78 7.14
C LEU A 454 -21.26 23.39 7.43
N GLU A 455 -21.13 22.55 6.39
CA GLU A 455 -20.46 21.24 6.51
C GLU A 455 -19.00 21.40 6.97
N LEU A 456 -18.24 22.32 6.38
CA LEU A 456 -16.84 22.59 6.74
C LEU A 456 -16.70 23.18 8.15
N GLU A 457 -17.59 24.09 8.55
CA GLU A 457 -17.63 24.62 9.92
C GLU A 457 -17.89 23.50 10.94
N LYS A 458 -18.83 22.60 10.64
CA LYS A 458 -19.12 21.43 11.48
C LYS A 458 -17.94 20.46 11.50
N LEU A 459 -17.31 20.19 10.36
CA LEU A 459 -16.15 19.31 10.25
C LEU A 459 -14.95 19.85 11.04
N GLY A 460 -14.75 21.17 11.04
CA GLY A 460 -13.74 21.84 11.86
C GLY A 460 -13.97 21.66 13.37
N GLN A 461 -15.23 21.73 13.81
CA GLN A 461 -15.59 21.43 15.21
C GLN A 461 -15.34 19.95 15.53
N ILE A 462 -15.78 19.04 14.67
CA ILE A 462 -15.60 17.59 14.85
C ILE A 462 -14.10 17.26 15.00
N CYS A 463 -13.24 17.71 14.08
CA CYS A 463 -11.81 17.41 14.13
C CYS A 463 -11.08 18.07 15.31
N GLY A 464 -11.65 19.13 15.88
CA GLY A 464 -11.17 19.74 17.12
C GLY A 464 -11.52 18.93 18.38
N ASP A 465 -12.59 18.14 18.33
CA ASP A 465 -13.08 17.33 19.45
C ASP A 465 -12.58 15.88 19.39
N VAL A 466 -12.59 15.25 18.20
CA VAL A 466 -12.15 13.87 17.98
C VAL A 466 -10.93 13.80 17.04
N PRO A 467 -9.98 12.88 17.28
CA PRO A 467 -10.04 11.77 18.23
C PRO A 467 -9.52 12.10 19.64
N HIS A 468 -9.26 13.37 20.00
CA HIS A 468 -8.83 13.76 21.36
C HIS A 468 -9.76 13.19 22.44
N GLY A 469 -11.04 13.54 22.37
CA GLY A 469 -12.08 13.10 23.29
C GLY A 469 -12.95 11.97 22.74
N PRO A 470 -13.91 11.50 23.56
CA PRO A 470 -14.89 10.52 23.13
C PRO A 470 -15.84 11.09 22.08
N ALA A 471 -16.24 10.26 21.12
CA ALA A 471 -17.28 10.62 20.15
C ALA A 471 -18.64 10.74 20.85
N LYS A 472 -19.50 11.65 20.38
CA LYS A 472 -20.84 11.91 20.94
C LYS A 472 -21.95 11.79 19.91
N THR A 473 -21.65 12.02 18.63
CA THR A 473 -22.57 11.91 17.50
C THR A 473 -22.07 10.90 16.48
N LEU A 474 -22.92 10.51 15.53
CA LEU A 474 -22.53 9.62 14.43
C LEU A 474 -21.44 10.23 13.56
N ASP A 475 -21.53 11.52 13.25
CA ASP A 475 -20.50 12.29 12.51
C ASP A 475 -19.13 12.28 13.22
N GLU A 476 -19.12 12.48 14.55
CA GLU A 476 -17.90 12.38 15.35
C GLU A 476 -17.36 10.96 15.37
N ALA A 477 -18.21 9.94 15.48
CA ALA A 477 -17.79 8.55 15.49
C ALA A 477 -17.11 8.14 14.17
N PHE A 478 -17.71 8.47 13.02
CA PHE A 478 -17.10 8.18 11.72
C PHE A 478 -15.78 8.93 11.51
N ASN A 479 -15.70 10.22 11.86
CA ASN A 479 -14.46 10.99 11.73
C ASN A 479 -13.38 10.49 12.70
N SER A 480 -13.73 10.10 13.92
CA SER A 480 -12.80 9.53 14.89
C SER A 480 -12.19 8.21 14.40
N ILE A 481 -13.03 7.29 13.88
CA ILE A 481 -12.57 6.06 13.24
C ILE A 481 -11.67 6.38 12.05
N TRP A 482 -12.09 7.30 11.18
CA TRP A 482 -11.33 7.65 9.98
C TRP A 482 -9.96 8.25 10.30
N ILE A 483 -9.85 9.20 11.24
CA ILE A 483 -8.58 9.78 11.64
C ILE A 483 -7.66 8.72 12.28
N ALA A 484 -8.20 7.82 13.09
CA ALA A 484 -7.45 6.67 13.62
C ALA A 484 -7.01 5.72 12.49
N TRP A 485 -7.86 5.48 11.49
CA TRP A 485 -7.56 4.68 10.31
C TRP A 485 -6.40 5.27 9.49
N LEU A 486 -6.42 6.58 9.26
CA LEU A 486 -5.32 7.32 8.61
C LEU A 486 -4.00 7.19 9.37
N ALA A 487 -4.04 7.25 10.70
CA ALA A 487 -2.86 7.04 11.52
C ALA A 487 -2.28 5.63 11.35
N LEU A 488 -3.15 4.60 11.32
CA LEU A 488 -2.75 3.21 11.09
C LEU A 488 -2.15 3.00 9.70
N HIS A 489 -2.74 3.59 8.66
CA HIS A 489 -2.15 3.59 7.31
C HIS A 489 -0.78 4.28 7.29
N ASN A 490 -0.55 5.32 8.08
CA ASN A 490 0.76 5.97 8.12
C ASN A 490 1.76 5.19 8.99
N GLU A 491 1.32 4.39 9.95
CA GLU A 491 2.19 3.51 10.73
C GLU A 491 2.56 2.24 9.93
N ASN A 492 1.62 1.72 9.15
CA ASN A 492 1.69 0.39 8.59
C ASN A 492 1.12 0.26 7.17
N ALA A 493 1.74 -0.57 6.34
CA ALA A 493 1.19 -0.92 5.04
C ALA A 493 -0.09 -1.75 5.21
N ASP A 494 -1.22 -1.23 4.73
CA ASP A 494 -2.53 -1.88 4.86
C ASP A 494 -2.60 -3.17 4.02
N THR A 495 -2.28 -4.30 4.65
CA THR A 495 -2.39 -5.64 4.05
C THR A 495 -3.31 -6.54 4.88
N GLY A 496 -4.58 -6.13 5.00
CA GLY A 496 -5.60 -6.82 5.79
C GLY A 496 -5.82 -6.19 7.16
N LEU A 497 -5.77 -4.86 7.28
CA LEU A 497 -6.40 -4.18 8.41
C LEU A 497 -7.92 -4.22 8.20
N SER A 498 -8.66 -4.54 9.26
CA SER A 498 -10.12 -4.71 9.16
C SER A 498 -10.85 -3.81 10.13
N LEU A 499 -12.01 -3.31 9.69
CA LEU A 499 -12.86 -2.39 10.46
C LEU A 499 -13.71 -3.12 11.51
N GLY A 500 -13.83 -4.45 11.39
CA GLY A 500 -14.56 -5.27 12.35
C GLY A 500 -16.07 -5.08 12.25
N ARG A 501 -16.75 -4.99 13.40
CA ARG A 501 -18.23 -4.90 13.49
C ARG A 501 -18.71 -3.45 13.57
N LEU A 502 -18.56 -2.69 12.48
CA LEU A 502 -18.91 -1.26 12.49
C LEU A 502 -20.38 -1.00 12.78
N ASP A 503 -21.29 -1.89 12.37
CA ASP A 503 -22.71 -1.77 12.67
C ASP A 503 -22.96 -1.73 14.20
N GLN A 504 -22.26 -2.57 14.95
CA GLN A 504 -22.34 -2.57 16.42
C GLN A 504 -21.63 -1.37 17.05
N LEU A 505 -20.49 -0.95 16.49
CA LEU A 505 -19.73 0.20 17.00
C LEU A 505 -20.50 1.52 16.82
N LEU A 506 -21.22 1.67 15.71
CA LEU A 506 -21.87 2.93 15.33
C LEU A 506 -23.34 3.02 15.75
N GLN A 507 -24.02 1.89 15.97
CA GLN A 507 -25.43 1.88 16.40
C GLN A 507 -25.73 2.77 17.61
N PRO A 508 -24.92 2.80 18.70
CA PRO A 508 -25.21 3.65 19.85
C PRO A 508 -25.29 5.15 19.50
N TYR A 509 -24.43 5.60 18.59
CA TYR A 509 -24.38 6.98 18.11
C TYR A 509 -25.58 7.29 17.21
N PHE A 510 -25.89 6.37 16.28
CA PHE A 510 -27.07 6.48 15.43
C PHE A 510 -28.35 6.61 16.26
N GLU A 511 -28.54 5.74 17.27
CA GLU A 511 -29.70 5.80 18.15
C GLU A 511 -29.75 7.06 19.00
N SER A 512 -28.59 7.52 19.51
CA SER A 512 -28.50 8.72 20.36
C SER A 512 -28.95 9.97 19.60
N ASP A 513 -28.46 10.14 18.39
CA ASP A 513 -28.81 11.28 17.54
C ASP A 513 -30.27 11.20 17.10
N LEU A 514 -30.74 10.01 16.69
CA LEU A 514 -32.12 9.81 16.25
C LEU A 514 -33.15 10.05 17.37
N LYS A 515 -32.81 9.78 18.64
CA LYS A 515 -33.68 10.04 19.81
C LYS A 515 -33.93 11.53 20.07
N GLN A 516 -33.06 12.41 19.59
CA GLN A 516 -33.20 13.86 19.76
C GLN A 516 -34.18 14.47 18.74
N LEU A 517 -34.56 13.70 17.71
CA LEU A 517 -35.42 14.15 16.62
C LEU A 517 -36.88 13.80 16.89
N SER A 518 -37.77 14.80 16.73
CA SER A 518 -39.17 14.69 17.14
C SER A 518 -40.14 14.52 15.98
N THR A 519 -39.78 15.02 14.79
CA THR A 519 -40.64 14.96 13.61
C THR A 519 -40.19 13.88 12.64
N ARG A 520 -41.14 13.34 11.85
CA ARG A 520 -40.83 12.37 10.79
C ARG A 520 -39.87 12.95 9.75
N ALA A 521 -40.03 14.22 9.40
CA ALA A 521 -39.17 14.90 8.42
C ALA A 521 -37.71 15.00 8.88
N GLU A 522 -37.48 15.37 10.15
CA GLU A 522 -36.13 15.41 10.74
C GLU A 522 -35.49 14.01 10.74
N ARG A 523 -36.26 12.99 11.15
CA ARG A 523 -35.78 11.60 11.19
C ARG A 523 -35.41 11.08 9.80
N SER A 524 -36.25 11.31 8.79
CA SER A 524 -35.95 10.93 7.40
C SER A 524 -34.73 11.68 6.84
N ALA A 525 -34.58 12.97 7.15
CA ALA A 525 -33.40 13.74 6.74
C ALA A 525 -32.13 13.20 7.41
N TYR A 526 -32.20 12.83 8.69
CA TYR A 526 -31.08 12.24 9.42
C TYR A 526 -30.72 10.84 8.93
N ILE A 527 -31.69 9.97 8.62
CA ILE A 527 -31.42 8.66 8.01
C ILE A 527 -30.73 8.83 6.66
N LYS A 528 -31.20 9.79 5.83
CA LYS A 528 -30.52 10.13 4.57
C LYS A 528 -29.08 10.58 4.82
N HIS A 529 -28.84 11.45 5.82
CA HIS A 529 -27.48 11.88 6.20
C HIS A 529 -26.61 10.71 6.66
N ALA A 530 -27.14 9.80 7.49
CA ALA A 530 -26.40 8.62 7.96
C ALA A 530 -25.98 7.70 6.81
N ILE A 531 -26.84 7.53 5.79
CA ILE A 531 -26.51 6.79 4.56
C ILE A 531 -25.42 7.52 3.76
N GLU A 532 -25.54 8.84 3.58
CA GLU A 532 -24.53 9.64 2.86
C GLU A 532 -23.17 9.61 3.56
N LEU A 533 -23.15 9.71 4.89
CA LEU A 533 -21.95 9.66 5.71
C LEU A 533 -21.28 8.27 5.69
N ALA A 534 -22.06 7.19 5.81
CA ALA A 534 -21.55 5.83 5.67
C ALA A 534 -21.01 5.56 4.25
N GLY A 535 -21.65 6.11 3.22
CA GLY A 535 -21.16 6.08 1.85
C GLY A 535 -19.84 6.85 1.67
N CYS A 536 -19.71 8.05 2.25
CA CYS A 536 -18.45 8.80 2.24
C CYS A 536 -17.34 7.98 2.91
N PHE A 537 -17.64 7.33 4.03
CA PHE A 537 -16.72 6.44 4.72
C PHE A 537 -16.25 5.27 3.85
N PHE A 538 -17.17 4.60 3.16
CA PHE A 538 -16.81 3.52 2.22
C PHE A 538 -15.88 4.04 1.13
N MET A 539 -16.20 5.18 0.52
CA MET A 539 -15.37 5.76 -0.52
C MET A 539 -14.00 6.20 0.00
N ARG A 540 -13.91 6.71 1.23
CA ARG A 540 -12.62 7.01 1.90
C ARG A 540 -11.80 5.75 2.16
N CYS A 541 -12.43 4.63 2.53
CA CYS A 541 -11.73 3.35 2.69
C CYS A 541 -11.07 2.85 1.40
N THR A 542 -11.50 3.37 0.24
CA THR A 542 -10.87 3.10 -1.08
C THR A 542 -9.78 4.10 -1.49
N ASP A 543 -9.45 5.09 -0.65
CA ASP A 543 -8.45 6.14 -0.98
C ASP A 543 -6.99 5.65 -0.96
N HIS A 544 -6.79 4.37 -0.66
CA HIS A 544 -5.48 3.73 -0.54
C HIS A 544 -5.40 2.45 -1.37
N PHE A 545 -4.30 2.31 -2.11
CA PHE A 545 -3.84 1.04 -2.68
C PHE A 545 -2.51 0.61 -2.05
N PRO A 546 -2.37 -0.67 -1.67
CA PRO A 546 -1.09 -1.20 -1.23
C PRO A 546 -0.04 -1.05 -2.33
N MET A 547 1.09 -0.39 -2.02
CA MET A 547 2.22 -0.34 -2.94
C MET A 547 2.85 -1.73 -3.04
N THR A 548 2.99 -2.25 -4.27
CA THR A 548 3.64 -3.53 -4.54
C THR A 548 4.55 -3.44 -5.78
N PRO A 549 5.64 -4.24 -5.86
CA PRO A 549 6.43 -4.40 -7.09
C PRO A 549 5.65 -5.19 -8.14
N ASP A 550 5.95 -5.01 -9.43
CA ASP A 550 5.16 -5.62 -10.53
C ASP A 550 5.12 -7.16 -10.43
N ILE A 551 6.20 -7.78 -9.95
CA ILE A 551 6.28 -9.23 -9.72
C ILE A 551 5.20 -9.74 -8.76
N ALA A 552 4.76 -8.92 -7.80
CA ALA A 552 3.73 -9.28 -6.85
C ALA A 552 2.34 -9.40 -7.50
N ASN A 553 2.09 -8.72 -8.62
CA ASN A 553 0.82 -8.78 -9.35
C ASN A 553 0.53 -10.18 -9.91
N PHE A 554 1.54 -11.03 -10.11
CA PHE A 554 1.31 -12.42 -10.55
C PHE A 554 0.78 -13.33 -9.45
N LEU A 555 0.90 -12.91 -8.19
CA LEU A 555 0.50 -13.67 -7.01
C LEU A 555 -0.73 -13.07 -6.34
N PHE A 556 -0.81 -11.74 -6.34
CA PHE A 556 -1.81 -10.95 -5.61
C PHE A 556 -2.55 -9.96 -6.52
N GLY A 557 -2.38 -10.05 -7.85
CA GLY A 557 -3.03 -9.17 -8.80
C GLY A 557 -4.55 -9.21 -8.67
N GLY A 558 -5.16 -8.03 -8.52
CA GLY A 558 -6.59 -7.85 -8.30
C GLY A 558 -7.00 -7.87 -6.83
N SER A 559 -6.10 -8.19 -5.89
CA SER A 559 -6.36 -8.08 -4.46
C SER A 559 -6.15 -6.63 -4.01
N ALA A 560 -7.21 -5.98 -3.52
CA ALA A 560 -7.09 -4.70 -2.80
C ALA A 560 -6.41 -4.92 -1.42
N SER A 561 -6.47 -3.91 -0.55
CA SER A 561 -6.01 -3.96 0.85
C SER A 561 -6.68 -5.04 1.72
N ASN A 562 -7.69 -5.74 1.21
CA ASN A 562 -8.43 -6.82 1.88
C ASN A 562 -9.05 -6.38 3.22
N GLN A 563 -9.58 -5.16 3.26
CA GLN A 563 -10.27 -4.61 4.42
C GLN A 563 -11.60 -5.35 4.64
N ALA A 564 -11.73 -6.04 5.77
CA ALA A 564 -12.96 -6.75 6.09
C ALA A 564 -13.88 -5.89 6.98
N LEU A 565 -15.13 -5.78 6.54
CA LEU A 565 -16.26 -5.28 7.33
C LEU A 565 -17.16 -6.47 7.67
N THR A 566 -17.55 -6.60 8.94
CA THR A 566 -18.53 -7.59 9.40
C THR A 566 -19.76 -6.88 9.91
N ILE A 567 -20.95 -7.38 9.59
CA ILE A 567 -22.24 -6.84 10.06
C ILE A 567 -23.20 -7.96 10.45
N GLY A 568 -24.22 -7.65 11.24
CA GLY A 568 -25.19 -8.62 11.75
C GLY A 568 -24.54 -9.65 12.67
N GLY A 569 -25.05 -10.88 12.69
CA GLY A 569 -24.54 -11.97 13.54
C GLY A 569 -25.23 -12.00 14.90
N VAL A 570 -24.49 -12.33 15.97
CA VAL A 570 -25.06 -12.43 17.32
C VAL A 570 -24.33 -11.55 18.34
N THR A 571 -25.03 -11.17 19.40
CA THR A 571 -24.47 -10.49 20.57
C THR A 571 -23.67 -11.47 21.46
N PRO A 572 -22.84 -10.99 22.41
CA PRO A 572 -22.19 -11.88 23.39
C PRO A 572 -23.18 -12.75 24.18
N GLU A 573 -24.43 -12.29 24.34
CA GLU A 573 -25.52 -12.98 25.00
C GLU A 573 -26.22 -14.02 24.10
N GLY A 574 -25.86 -14.09 22.81
CA GLY A 574 -26.42 -15.03 21.84
C GLY A 574 -27.72 -14.57 21.16
N GLU A 575 -28.09 -13.31 21.33
CA GLU A 575 -29.24 -12.69 20.67
C GLU A 575 -28.86 -12.23 19.25
N ASP A 576 -29.86 -12.05 18.39
CA ASP A 576 -29.62 -11.46 17.07
C ASP A 576 -29.06 -10.04 17.20
N ALA A 577 -27.98 -9.75 16.46
CA ALA A 577 -27.29 -8.47 16.49
C ALA A 577 -27.67 -7.54 15.32
N VAL A 578 -28.56 -7.96 14.42
CA VAL A 578 -29.04 -7.09 13.33
C VAL A 578 -29.67 -5.81 13.90
N ASN A 579 -29.25 -4.65 13.39
CA ASN A 579 -29.73 -3.35 13.83
C ASN A 579 -29.88 -2.36 12.66
N ASP A 580 -30.24 -1.10 12.94
CA ASP A 580 -30.43 -0.08 11.90
C ASP A 580 -29.16 0.15 11.07
N MET A 581 -27.98 0.22 11.71
CA MET A 581 -26.71 0.39 11.02
C MET A 581 -26.34 -0.82 10.14
N THR A 582 -26.74 -2.04 10.51
CA THR A 582 -26.59 -3.23 9.65
C THR A 582 -27.23 -2.97 8.29
N TYR A 583 -28.46 -2.47 8.29
CA TYR A 583 -29.21 -2.17 7.07
C TYR A 583 -28.70 -0.94 6.31
N ILE A 584 -28.27 0.11 7.01
CA ILE A 584 -27.62 1.27 6.40
C ILE A 584 -26.36 0.84 5.64
N PHE A 585 -25.52 -0.02 6.23
CA PHE A 585 -24.33 -0.54 5.54
C PHE A 585 -24.66 -1.44 4.35
N LEU A 586 -25.67 -2.31 4.46
CA LEU A 586 -26.16 -3.09 3.33
C LEU A 586 -26.65 -2.18 2.20
N LYS A 587 -27.37 -1.09 2.53
CA LYS A 587 -27.86 -0.15 1.54
C LYS A 587 -26.72 0.60 0.84
N VAL A 588 -25.73 1.06 1.59
CA VAL A 588 -24.55 1.70 1.02
C VAL A 588 -23.81 0.72 0.08
N THR A 589 -23.67 -0.54 0.49
CA THR A 589 -23.04 -1.60 -0.32
C THR A 589 -23.86 -1.94 -1.58
N GLU A 590 -25.18 -1.83 -1.53
CA GLU A 590 -26.05 -2.02 -2.71
C GLU A 590 -25.86 -0.88 -3.72
N MET A 591 -25.63 0.35 -3.25
CA MET A 591 -25.58 1.56 -4.09
C MET A 591 -24.22 1.82 -4.73
N LEU A 592 -23.13 1.41 -4.08
CA LEU A 592 -21.74 1.61 -4.51
C LEU A 592 -21.18 0.33 -5.14
#